data_AF-A0A7X3DHR2-F1
#
_entry.id   AF-A0A7X3DHR2-F1
#
_cell.length_a   1.000
_cell.length_b   1.000
_cell.length_c   1.000
_cell.angle_alpha   90.00
_cell.angle_beta   90.00
_cell.angle_gamma   90.00
#
_symmetry.space_group_name_H-M   'P 1'
#
loop_
_entity.id
_entity.type
_entity.pdbx_description
1 polymer ?
#
loop_
_entity_poly.entity_id
_entity_poly.type
_entity_poly.pdbx_seq_one_letter_code
_entity_poly.pdbx_strand_id
1 'polypeptide(L)'
;MEEAEILLRNAMEHHGAAVYRLALCRMQSVQDAEDVYQDVFLRLLGQEASAWDGEHLRAWLLRCTVNRCHDLHRFRLRRPVLALADLPETAAEADSGAAELWDAVARLPEKLRVLIHLYYAEGYSTEEIAGLLDIPAATVRTRLRRARKRLKDLLGGDDHEEERLSEFDGAYPAPRRAE
;
A
#
# COMPACT_ATOMS: atom_id res chain seq x y z
N MET A 1 -3.75 19.25 -24.13
CA MET A 1 -4.77 18.19 -23.92
C MET A 1 -4.23 16.83 -24.34
N GLU A 2 -3.67 16.70 -25.54
CA GLU A 2 -3.12 15.43 -26.05
C GLU A 2 -1.98 14.86 -25.17
N GLU A 3 -1.03 15.68 -24.74
CA GLU A 3 0.07 15.26 -23.85
C GLU A 3 -0.41 14.76 -22.48
N ALA A 4 -1.45 15.38 -21.92
CA ALA A 4 -2.03 14.99 -20.64
C ALA A 4 -2.79 13.66 -20.75
N GLU A 5 -3.46 13.41 -21.88
CA GLU A 5 -4.11 12.12 -22.16
C GLU A 5 -3.07 11.00 -22.30
N ILE A 6 -1.97 11.26 -23.01
CA ILE A 6 -0.87 10.30 -23.17
C ILE A 6 -0.24 9.99 -21.80
N LEU A 7 0.04 11.00 -20.98
CA LEU A 7 0.54 10.81 -19.62
C LEU A 7 -0.41 9.92 -18.81
N LEU A 8 -1.71 10.24 -18.80
CA LEU A 8 -2.71 9.50 -18.05
C LEU A 8 -2.76 8.04 -18.49
N ARG A 9 -2.86 7.80 -19.80
CA ARG A 9 -2.92 6.45 -20.38
C ARG A 9 -1.69 5.64 -19.99
N ASN A 10 -0.49 6.20 -20.21
CA ASN A 10 0.77 5.54 -19.85
C ASN A 10 0.85 5.25 -18.35
N ALA A 11 0.43 6.19 -17.50
CA ALA A 11 0.43 6.03 -16.05
C ALA A 11 -0.55 4.93 -15.61
N MET A 12 -1.74 4.86 -16.19
CA MET A 12 -2.72 3.81 -15.90
C MET A 12 -2.23 2.43 -16.36
N GLU A 13 -1.63 2.35 -17.55
CA GLU A 13 -1.09 1.09 -18.10
C GLU A 13 0.06 0.54 -17.24
N HIS A 14 1.01 1.39 -16.83
CA HIS A 14 2.22 0.93 -16.13
C HIS A 14 2.10 0.95 -14.60
N HIS A 15 1.21 1.76 -14.03
CA HIS A 15 1.13 1.96 -12.58
C HIS A 15 -0.27 1.77 -12.00
N GLY A 16 -1.30 1.62 -12.84
CA GLY A 16 -2.68 1.45 -12.38
C GLY A 16 -2.84 0.26 -11.43
N ALA A 17 -2.22 -0.88 -11.74
CA ALA A 17 -2.28 -2.06 -10.88
C ALA A 17 -1.66 -1.83 -9.50
N ALA A 18 -0.52 -1.12 -9.42
CA ALA A 18 0.13 -0.79 -8.15
C ALA A 18 -0.72 0.20 -7.32
N VAL A 19 -1.27 1.23 -7.95
CA VAL A 19 -2.19 2.19 -7.31
C VAL A 19 -3.41 1.48 -6.75
N TYR A 20 -4.06 0.64 -7.55
CA TYR A 20 -5.25 -0.09 -7.14
C TYR A 20 -4.97 -1.09 -6.01
N ARG A 21 -3.91 -1.90 -6.13
CA ARG A 21 -3.53 -2.87 -5.08
C ARG A 21 -3.18 -2.19 -3.77
N LEU A 22 -2.47 -1.06 -3.81
CA LEU A 22 -2.16 -0.29 -2.60
C LEU A 22 -3.43 0.30 -1.96
N ALA A 23 -4.35 0.83 -2.78
CA ALA A 23 -5.64 1.34 -2.30
C ALA A 23 -6.48 0.23 -1.65
N LEU A 24 -6.62 -0.92 -2.33
CA LEU A 24 -7.35 -2.08 -1.82
C LEU A 24 -6.70 -2.63 -0.54
N CYS A 25 -5.37 -2.72 -0.52
CA CYS A 25 -4.60 -3.12 0.64
C CYS A 25 -4.92 -2.21 1.84
N ARG A 26 -5.02 -0.89 1.67
CA ARG A 26 -5.32 0.00 2.79
C ARG A 26 -6.79 0.02 3.17
N MET A 27 -7.69 0.11 2.20
CA MET A 27 -9.13 0.35 2.44
C MET A 27 -9.91 -0.93 2.77
N GLN A 28 -9.49 -2.09 2.27
CA GLN A 28 -10.24 -3.35 2.37
C GLN A 28 -11.70 -3.26 1.88
N SER A 29 -11.97 -2.33 0.95
CA SER A 29 -13.23 -2.19 0.26
C SER A 29 -12.92 -1.94 -1.21
N VAL A 30 -13.59 -2.67 -2.09
CA VAL A 30 -13.45 -2.51 -3.54
C VAL A 30 -13.91 -1.11 -3.96
N GLN A 31 -15.07 -0.68 -3.46
CA GLN A 31 -15.65 0.62 -3.76
C GLN A 31 -14.72 1.76 -3.35
N ASP A 32 -14.17 1.70 -2.13
CA ASP A 32 -13.23 2.72 -1.66
C ASP A 32 -11.91 2.71 -2.43
N ALA A 33 -11.45 1.52 -2.82
CA ALA A 33 -10.23 1.39 -3.62
C ALA A 33 -10.42 1.97 -5.02
N GLU A 34 -11.57 1.73 -5.65
CA GLU A 34 -11.95 2.32 -6.94
C GLU A 34 -12.07 3.84 -6.84
N ASP A 35 -12.72 4.36 -5.80
CA ASP A 35 -12.84 5.80 -5.54
C ASP A 35 -11.44 6.42 -5.40
N VAL A 36 -10.59 5.85 -4.54
CA VAL A 36 -9.20 6.30 -4.36
C VAL A 36 -8.43 6.26 -5.67
N TYR A 37 -8.54 5.18 -6.44
CA TYR A 37 -7.88 5.00 -7.73
C TYR A 37 -8.26 6.12 -8.71
N GLN A 38 -9.57 6.35 -8.89
CA GLN A 38 -10.08 7.40 -9.77
C GLN A 38 -9.58 8.77 -9.31
N ASP A 39 -9.65 9.05 -8.01
CA ASP A 39 -9.21 10.30 -7.43
C ASP A 39 -7.71 10.58 -7.63
N VAL A 40 -6.87 9.55 -7.60
CA VAL A 40 -5.42 9.67 -7.83
C VAL A 40 -5.16 10.07 -9.29
N PHE A 41 -5.79 9.39 -10.25
CA PHE A 41 -5.59 9.65 -11.67
C PHE A 41 -6.27 10.95 -12.16
N LEU A 42 -7.39 11.34 -11.57
CA LEU A 42 -7.99 12.66 -11.78
C LEU A 42 -7.07 13.79 -11.29
N ARG A 43 -6.33 13.57 -10.20
CA ARG A 43 -5.31 14.54 -9.76
C ARG A 43 -4.11 14.58 -10.69
N LEU A 44 -3.72 13.44 -11.27
CA LEU A 44 -2.64 13.38 -12.26
C LEU A 44 -2.99 14.23 -13.49
N LEU A 45 -4.25 14.19 -13.96
CA LEU A 45 -4.72 15.03 -15.06
C LEU A 45 -4.58 16.54 -14.79
N GLY A 46 -4.57 16.95 -13.52
CA GLY A 46 -4.33 18.33 -13.12
C GLY A 46 -2.86 18.71 -13.01
N GLN A 47 -1.93 17.79 -13.27
CA GLN A 47 -0.48 18.04 -13.23
C GLN A 47 0.08 18.31 -14.63
N GLU A 48 1.21 19.02 -14.71
CA GLU A 48 1.92 19.23 -15.97
C GLU A 48 2.65 17.95 -16.40
N ALA A 49 2.45 17.51 -17.65
CA ALA A 49 3.05 16.26 -18.14
C ALA A 49 4.59 16.29 -18.19
N SER A 50 5.17 17.46 -18.42
CA SER A 50 6.62 17.70 -18.41
C SER A 50 7.27 17.57 -17.04
N ALA A 51 6.48 17.56 -15.95
CA ALA A 51 6.99 17.49 -14.58
C ALA A 51 7.38 16.06 -14.15
N TRP A 52 7.11 15.05 -14.96
CA TRP A 52 7.20 13.65 -14.57
C TRP A 52 8.19 12.87 -15.43
N ASP A 53 9.13 12.21 -14.77
CA ASP A 53 9.80 11.03 -15.31
C ASP A 53 9.17 9.74 -14.71
N GLY A 54 9.52 8.57 -15.24
CA GLY A 54 8.89 7.31 -14.86
C GLY A 54 9.01 6.96 -13.36
N GLU A 55 10.15 7.24 -12.73
CA GLU A 55 10.37 6.89 -11.32
C GLU A 55 9.68 7.89 -10.38
N HIS A 56 9.81 9.18 -10.66
CA HIS A 56 9.13 10.23 -9.88
C HIS A 56 7.62 10.13 -10.01
N LEU A 57 7.10 9.75 -11.18
CA LEU A 57 5.68 9.51 -11.40
C LEU A 57 5.16 8.39 -10.51
N ARG A 58 5.83 7.22 -10.50
CA ARG A 58 5.42 6.09 -9.66
C ARG A 58 5.43 6.46 -8.18
N ALA A 59 6.49 7.10 -7.70
CA ALA A 59 6.60 7.53 -6.31
C ALA A 59 5.50 8.54 -5.93
N TRP A 60 5.20 9.49 -6.81
CA TRP A 60 4.12 10.44 -6.61
C TRP A 60 2.76 9.77 -6.57
N LEU A 61 2.48 8.84 -7.49
CA LEU A 61 1.23 8.08 -7.53
C LEU A 61 1.01 7.32 -6.22
N LEU A 62 2.00 6.55 -5.76
CA LEU A 62 1.88 5.80 -4.50
C LEU A 62 1.72 6.70 -3.28
N ARG A 63 2.43 7.83 -3.23
CA ARG A 63 2.24 8.84 -2.17
C ARG A 63 0.84 9.44 -2.21
N CYS A 64 0.33 9.78 -3.39
CA CYS A 64 -1.01 10.32 -3.58
C CYS A 64 -2.07 9.32 -3.11
N THR A 65 -1.92 8.04 -3.44
CA THR A 65 -2.77 6.93 -2.99
C THR A 65 -2.81 6.83 -1.47
N VAL A 66 -1.65 6.83 -0.81
CA VAL A 66 -1.58 6.79 0.67
C VAL A 66 -2.31 7.97 1.29
N ASN A 67 -2.08 9.18 0.77
CA ASN A 67 -2.71 10.39 1.29
C ASN A 67 -4.22 10.34 1.11
N ARG A 68 -4.70 9.87 -0.04
CA ARG A 68 -6.14 9.74 -0.32
C ARG A 68 -6.83 8.74 0.59
N CYS A 69 -6.19 7.59 0.82
CA CYS A 69 -6.62 6.59 1.80
C CYS A 69 -6.77 7.20 3.20
N HIS A 70 -5.77 7.97 3.63
CA HIS A 70 -5.80 8.65 4.93
C HIS A 70 -6.92 9.69 5.02
N ASP A 71 -7.11 10.50 3.97
CA ASP A 71 -8.17 11.51 3.90
C ASP A 71 -9.55 10.89 3.99
N LEU A 72 -9.82 9.81 3.25
CA LEU A 72 -11.10 9.09 3.26
C LEU A 72 -11.38 8.48 4.65
N HIS A 73 -10.38 7.85 5.26
CA HIS A 73 -10.49 7.31 6.61
C HIS A 73 -10.79 8.41 7.64
N ARG A 74 -10.06 9.53 7.57
CA ARG A 74 -10.26 10.70 8.45
C ARG A 74 -11.64 11.31 8.25
N PHE A 75 -12.12 11.39 7.02
CA PHE A 75 -13.47 11.90 6.71
C PHE A 75 -14.55 11.06 7.38
N ARG A 76 -14.46 9.73 7.30
CA ARG A 76 -15.40 8.79 7.94
C ARG A 76 -15.40 8.87 9.47
N LEU A 77 -14.21 8.98 10.08
CA LEU A 77 -14.11 9.17 11.52
C LEU A 77 -14.77 10.48 11.99
N ARG A 78 -14.76 11.52 11.14
CA ARG A 78 -15.33 12.84 11.45
C ARG A 78 -16.81 12.96 11.11
N ARG A 79 -17.31 12.12 10.22
CA ARG A 79 -18.72 12.03 9.82
C ARG A 79 -19.12 10.56 9.84
N PRO A 80 -19.47 10.01 11.01
CA PRO A 80 -20.09 8.70 11.04
C PRO A 80 -21.37 8.78 10.23
N VAL A 81 -21.34 8.21 9.03
CA VAL A 81 -22.56 7.99 8.25
C VAL A 81 -23.40 7.05 9.12
N LEU A 82 -24.61 7.49 9.50
CA LEU A 82 -25.59 6.59 10.09
C LEU A 82 -25.80 5.47 9.08
N ALA A 83 -25.26 4.29 9.36
CA ALA A 83 -25.39 3.12 8.51
C ALA A 83 -26.89 2.79 8.42
N LEU A 84 -27.44 2.82 7.21
CA LEU A 84 -28.57 1.97 6.90
C LEU A 84 -28.04 0.54 7.03
N ALA A 85 -28.62 -0.21 7.96
CA ALA A 85 -28.20 -1.57 8.27
C ALA A 85 -28.20 -2.46 7.02
N ASP A 86 -27.27 -3.41 7.04
CA ASP A 86 -27.08 -4.56 6.15
C ASP A 86 -26.39 -4.31 4.81
N LEU A 87 -25.06 -4.47 4.82
CA LEU A 87 -24.34 -5.10 3.70
C LEU A 87 -23.31 -6.10 4.25
N PRO A 88 -23.23 -7.31 3.68
CA PRO A 88 -22.24 -8.29 4.09
C PRO A 88 -20.82 -7.81 3.77
N GLU A 89 -19.88 -8.09 4.68
CA GLU A 89 -18.44 -8.05 4.40
C GLU A 89 -18.16 -9.00 3.22
N THR A 90 -17.87 -8.45 2.05
CA THR A 90 -17.33 -9.22 0.94
C THR A 90 -15.89 -9.57 1.24
N ALA A 91 -15.67 -10.76 1.80
CA ALA A 91 -14.39 -11.44 1.70
C ALA A 91 -14.08 -11.65 0.20
N ALA A 92 -13.02 -11.02 -0.28
CA ALA A 92 -12.52 -11.26 -1.62
C ALA A 92 -11.94 -12.69 -1.68
N GLU A 93 -12.45 -13.52 -2.58
CA GLU A 93 -11.86 -14.83 -2.89
C GLU A 93 -10.56 -14.58 -3.69
N ALA A 94 -9.43 -15.06 -3.17
CA ALA A 94 -8.16 -15.12 -3.90
C ALA A 94 -7.65 -16.57 -3.95
N ASP A 95 -7.09 -16.94 -5.10
CA ASP A 95 -6.63 -18.27 -5.48
C ASP A 95 -5.33 -18.71 -4.76
N SER A 96 -5.20 -20.02 -4.64
CA SER A 96 -4.35 -20.87 -3.79
C SER A 96 -2.91 -20.39 -3.46
N GLY A 97 -2.55 -20.49 -2.18
CA GLY A 97 -1.19 -20.35 -1.62
C GLY A 97 -0.71 -18.91 -1.37
N ALA A 98 -0.74 -18.05 -2.39
CA ALA A 98 -0.43 -16.62 -2.23
C ALA A 98 -1.57 -15.85 -1.53
N ALA A 99 -2.80 -16.36 -1.65
CA ALA A 99 -3.97 -15.87 -0.93
C ALA A 99 -3.78 -15.95 0.59
N GLU A 100 -3.29 -17.07 1.13
CA GLU A 100 -3.16 -17.23 2.59
C GLU A 100 -2.25 -16.17 3.23
N LEU A 101 -1.13 -15.83 2.57
CA LEU A 101 -0.23 -14.78 3.04
C LEU A 101 -0.88 -13.40 2.96
N TRP A 102 -1.50 -13.06 1.83
CA TRP A 102 -2.12 -11.74 1.66
C TRP A 102 -3.40 -11.57 2.48
N ASP A 103 -4.11 -12.67 2.79
CA ASP A 103 -5.22 -12.72 3.75
C ASP A 103 -4.72 -12.48 5.17
N ALA A 104 -3.60 -13.11 5.55
CA ALA A 104 -2.94 -12.81 6.84
C ALA A 104 -2.49 -11.35 6.91
N VAL A 105 -1.96 -10.79 5.81
CA VAL A 105 -1.62 -9.37 5.71
C VAL A 105 -2.87 -8.48 5.81
N ALA A 106 -3.99 -8.87 5.22
CA ALA A 106 -5.27 -8.16 5.34
C ALA A 106 -5.74 -8.09 6.80
N ARG A 107 -5.45 -9.11 7.62
CA ARG A 107 -5.78 -9.14 9.06
C ARG A 107 -4.86 -8.26 9.93
N LEU A 108 -3.79 -7.69 9.38
CA LEU A 108 -2.94 -6.75 10.12
C LEU A 108 -3.63 -5.40 10.31
N PRO A 109 -3.32 -4.69 11.42
CA PRO A 109 -3.66 -3.27 11.53
C PRO A 109 -3.12 -2.47 10.33
N GLU A 110 -3.91 -1.53 9.82
CA GLU A 110 -3.62 -0.74 8.62
C GLU A 110 -2.18 -0.17 8.59
N LYS A 111 -1.72 0.38 9.72
CA LYS A 111 -0.38 0.98 9.87
C LYS A 111 0.78 -0.01 9.70
N LEU A 112 0.52 -1.31 9.86
CA LEU A 112 1.48 -2.39 9.66
C LEU A 112 1.34 -2.97 8.24
N ARG A 113 0.09 -3.17 7.81
CA ARG A 113 -0.27 -3.69 6.49
C ARG A 113 0.34 -2.89 5.34
N VAL A 114 0.21 -1.55 5.38
CA VAL A 114 0.78 -0.68 4.33
C VAL A 114 2.30 -0.83 4.20
N LEU A 115 3.01 -1.05 5.31
CA LEU A 115 4.46 -1.19 5.29
C LEU A 115 4.88 -2.51 4.65
N ILE A 116 4.16 -3.60 4.95
CA ILE A 116 4.39 -4.90 4.31
C ILE A 116 4.15 -4.79 2.81
N HIS A 117 3.08 -4.12 2.39
CA HIS A 117 2.79 -3.95 0.97
C HIS A 117 3.86 -3.12 0.24
N LEU A 118 4.20 -1.93 0.76
CA LEU A 118 5.20 -1.07 0.14
C LEU A 118 6.58 -1.73 0.07
N TYR A 119 6.94 -2.50 1.11
CA TYR A 119 8.21 -3.20 1.15
C TYR A 119 8.20 -4.40 0.20
N TYR A 120 7.34 -5.39 0.42
CA TYR A 120 7.43 -6.69 -0.27
C TYR A 120 6.76 -6.71 -1.64
N ALA A 121 5.67 -5.97 -1.85
CA ALA A 121 4.98 -5.95 -3.15
C ALA A 121 5.55 -4.87 -4.07
N GLU A 122 5.85 -3.69 -3.53
CA GLU A 122 6.25 -2.54 -4.36
C GLU A 122 7.77 -2.35 -4.48
N GLY A 123 8.57 -2.98 -3.62
CA GLY A 123 10.03 -2.94 -3.72
C GLY A 123 10.70 -1.77 -3.01
N TYR A 124 9.99 -1.04 -2.13
CA TYR A 124 10.53 0.16 -1.49
C TYR A 124 11.42 -0.17 -0.28
N SER A 125 12.55 0.53 -0.18
CA SER A 125 13.43 0.52 0.99
C SER A 125 12.80 1.19 2.21
N THR A 126 13.39 1.00 3.39
CA THR A 126 12.85 1.59 4.63
C THR A 126 12.91 3.13 4.62
N GLU A 127 13.90 3.68 3.92
CA GLU A 127 14.17 5.09 3.72
C GLU A 127 13.15 5.71 2.75
N GLU A 128 12.87 5.05 1.62
CA GLU A 128 11.86 5.52 0.68
C GLU A 128 10.45 5.45 1.29
N ILE A 129 10.12 4.38 2.03
CA ILE A 129 8.85 4.25 2.75
C ILE A 129 8.71 5.37 3.80
N ALA A 130 9.80 5.71 4.50
CA ALA A 130 9.81 6.81 5.47
C ALA A 130 9.44 8.14 4.80
N GLY A 131 10.04 8.43 3.64
CA GLY A 131 9.69 9.63 2.85
C GLY A 131 8.31 9.59 2.20
N LEU A 132 7.77 8.41 1.91
CA LEU A 132 6.43 8.27 1.32
C LEU A 132 5.33 8.47 2.38
N LEU A 133 5.53 7.91 3.57
CA LEU A 133 4.56 7.92 4.66
C LEU A 133 4.75 9.06 5.67
N ASP A 134 5.80 9.89 5.49
CA ASP A 134 6.19 10.98 6.40
C ASP A 134 6.34 10.51 7.87
N ILE A 135 7.12 9.45 8.06
CA ILE A 135 7.44 8.89 9.39
C ILE A 135 8.93 8.53 9.48
N PRO A 136 9.55 8.53 10.67
CA PRO A 136 10.96 8.20 10.80
C PRO A 136 11.30 6.78 10.28
N ALA A 137 12.43 6.60 9.61
CA ALA A 137 12.88 5.28 9.12
C ALA A 137 13.02 4.24 10.24
N ALA A 138 13.41 4.66 11.45
CA ALA A 138 13.39 3.80 12.63
C ALA A 138 11.97 3.31 12.99
N THR A 139 10.95 4.14 12.78
CA THR A 139 9.54 3.76 12.95
C THR A 139 9.11 2.75 11.88
N VAL A 140 9.57 2.92 10.63
CA VAL A 140 9.34 1.94 9.55
C VAL A 140 9.92 0.58 9.94
N ARG A 141 11.21 0.52 10.31
CA ARG A 141 11.89 -0.71 10.73
C ARG A 141 11.20 -1.42 11.90
N THR A 142 10.88 -0.66 12.96
CA THR A 142 10.21 -1.23 14.14
C THR A 142 8.81 -1.74 13.83
N ARG A 143 8.04 -1.03 12.99
CA ARG A 143 6.72 -1.49 12.56
C ARG A 143 6.80 -2.69 11.62
N LEU A 144 7.75 -2.75 10.69
CA LEU A 144 8.00 -3.93 9.84
C LEU A 144 8.35 -5.17 10.69
N ARG A 145 9.18 -5.01 11.72
CA ARG A 145 9.46 -6.09 12.67
C ARG A 145 8.19 -6.57 13.37
N ARG A 146 7.37 -5.65 13.88
CA ARG A 146 6.08 -5.98 14.52
C ARG A 146 5.09 -6.64 13.56
N ALA A 147 5.04 -6.18 12.32
CA ALA A 147 4.18 -6.74 11.28
C ALA A 147 4.56 -8.19 10.99
N ARG A 148 5.84 -8.47 10.78
CA ARG A 148 6.36 -9.82 10.53
C ARG A 148 6.11 -10.78 11.69
N LYS A 149 6.34 -10.33 12.94
CA LYS A 149 6.00 -11.12 14.12
C LYS A 149 4.52 -11.51 14.11
N ARG A 150 3.63 -10.54 13.89
CA ARG A 150 2.20 -10.78 13.87
C ARG A 150 1.75 -11.68 12.72
N LEU A 151 2.39 -11.58 11.55
CA LEU A 151 2.15 -12.52 10.44
C LEU A 151 2.59 -13.94 10.79
N LYS A 152 3.74 -14.10 11.43
CA LYS A 152 4.21 -15.39 11.93
C LYS A 152 3.22 -16.02 12.91
N ASP A 153 2.73 -15.23 13.87
CA ASP A 153 1.71 -15.67 14.84
C ASP A 153 0.40 -16.08 14.13
N LEU A 154 0.00 -15.36 13.09
CA LEU A 154 -1.22 -15.65 12.30
C LEU A 154 -1.09 -16.89 11.41
N LEU A 155 0.12 -17.20 10.95
CA LEU A 155 0.43 -18.31 10.04
C LEU A 155 0.96 -19.57 10.76
N GLY A 156 1.10 -19.52 12.09
CA GLY A 156 1.51 -20.67 12.91
C GLY A 156 2.99 -21.06 12.80
N GLY A 157 3.89 -20.12 12.50
CA GLY A 157 5.33 -20.41 12.38
C GLY A 157 6.02 -20.59 13.74
N ASP A 158 6.78 -21.68 13.92
CA ASP A 158 7.53 -21.99 15.15
C ASP A 158 8.69 -21.01 15.44
N ASP A 159 9.01 -20.82 16.73
CA ASP A 159 9.91 -19.79 17.29
C ASP A 159 11.39 -19.85 16.82
N HIS A 160 11.81 -20.89 16.10
CA HIS A 160 13.22 -21.16 15.77
C HIS A 160 13.90 -20.22 14.76
N GLU A 161 13.19 -19.27 14.13
CA GLU A 161 13.75 -18.34 13.13
C GLU A 161 14.12 -16.95 13.68
N GLU A 162 13.88 -16.66 14.98
CA GLU A 162 14.15 -15.34 15.56
C GLU A 162 15.63 -14.94 15.51
N GLU A 163 16.55 -15.91 15.59
CA GLU A 163 18.00 -15.66 15.61
C GLU A 163 18.49 -15.09 14.26
N ARG A 164 18.05 -15.67 13.13
CA ARG A 164 18.43 -15.22 11.77
C ARG A 164 17.84 -13.88 11.36
N LEU A 165 16.70 -13.49 11.95
CA LEU A 165 16.02 -12.22 11.65
C LEU A 165 16.54 -11.06 12.51
N SER A 166 17.15 -11.36 13.66
CA SER A 166 17.71 -10.39 14.61
C SER A 166 19.13 -9.93 14.26
N GLU A 167 19.89 -10.76 13.52
CA GLU A 167 21.26 -10.45 13.09
C GLU A 167 21.35 -9.38 11.98
N PHE A 168 20.22 -9.04 11.34
CA PHE A 168 20.15 -7.99 10.31
C PHE A 168 19.94 -6.60 10.93
N ASP A 169 20.92 -6.16 11.73
CA ASP A 169 21.02 -4.81 12.28
C ASP A 169 21.66 -3.87 11.25
N GLY A 170 20.85 -3.26 10.37
CA GLY A 170 21.29 -2.04 9.67
C GLY A 170 20.79 -1.83 8.24
N ALA A 171 20.51 -2.87 7.47
CA ALA A 171 19.97 -2.72 6.12
C ALA A 171 19.33 -4.04 5.69
N TYR A 172 17.99 -4.12 5.71
CA TYR A 172 17.39 -5.15 4.87
C TYR A 172 17.69 -4.78 3.42
N PRO A 173 18.25 -5.70 2.61
CA PRO A 173 18.51 -5.42 1.22
C PRO A 173 17.19 -4.99 0.58
N ALA A 174 17.26 -3.88 -0.18
CA ALA A 174 16.10 -3.36 -0.88
C ALA A 174 15.44 -4.53 -1.65
N PRO A 175 14.13 -4.74 -1.49
CA PRO A 175 13.44 -5.77 -2.25
C PRO A 175 13.66 -5.48 -3.74
N ARG A 176 13.95 -6.52 -4.54
CA ARG A 176 14.10 -6.36 -5.99
C ARG A 176 12.84 -5.69 -6.51
N ARG A 177 12.99 -4.51 -7.15
CA ARG A 177 11.87 -3.82 -7.79
C ARG A 177 11.20 -4.80 -8.74
N ALA A 178 9.89 -5.00 -8.58
CA ALA A 178 9.11 -5.68 -9.60
C ALA A 178 9.21 -4.82 -10.87
N GLU A 179 9.84 -5.37 -11.90
CA GLU A 179 9.91 -4.80 -13.26
C GLU A 179 8.52 -4.69 -13.87
#